data_AF-A0A538U475-F1
#
_entry.id   AF-A0A538U475-F1
#
_cell.length_a   1.000
_cell.length_b   1.000
_cell.length_c   1.000
_cell.angle_alpha   90.00
_cell.angle_beta   90.00
_cell.angle_gamma   90.00
#
_symmetry.space_group_name_H-M   'P 1'
#
loop_
_entity.id
_entity.type
_entity.pdbx_description
1 polymer ?
#
loop_
_entity_poly.entity_id
_entity_poly.type
_entity_poly.pdbx_seq_one_letter_code
_entity_poly.pdbx_strand_id
1 'polypeptide(L)'
;MRTAPFLASCLVLVLASPADAALKDKKTLVIEGRTIDAEGFPIPKVRVALEGPRRRSVMSNVDGQYSLRTPLRLALVAERRGERFTIPGGDRRLGLEIGLEAVGSEPGRCVARSNDERVAASAARIVALEGDVVGLVVVNFIGAPGAEPAGNAWPALTQVAQAALSFPLSGPVASLPAAERAPAVTRAAPEKPARSSWSILGDRSPRKSRTDEHRRGGSRDSGAEGERRARLSAGGESGGRAPHDHEITTAKGQDADRAALDRSLPPAPPPSPSPTPPPPPSIIPEPPPASSRARALPLVIRNPSPTRSRPDSCECRVEGTVEVQTGAPIKNQERIEVSLQWYPQLRDTVDLFMGSPRPFRLPVAPCGPQRLRLRVLTSGRFDVSSRQAMAGFRCDGSRVFQPRIVLVPR
;
A
#
# COMPACT_ATOMS: atom_id res chain seq x y z
N MET A 1 23.32 12.58 70.48
CA MET A 1 22.28 13.08 69.56
C MET A 1 22.79 12.94 68.12
N ARG A 2 22.32 11.94 67.38
CA ARG A 2 22.58 11.77 65.94
C ARG A 2 21.26 11.33 65.30
N THR A 3 20.62 12.23 64.58
CA THR A 3 19.39 11.97 63.81
C THR A 3 19.76 11.44 62.43
N ALA A 4 19.33 10.23 62.11
CA ALA A 4 19.42 9.66 60.77
C ALA A 4 18.16 10.03 59.95
N PRO A 5 18.29 10.41 58.67
CA PRO A 5 17.13 10.68 57.82
C PRO A 5 16.54 9.37 57.29
N PHE A 6 15.25 9.17 57.55
CA PHE A 6 14.42 8.13 56.92
C PHE A 6 14.13 8.53 55.47
N LEU A 7 14.71 7.81 54.51
CA LEU A 7 14.32 7.88 53.10
C LEU A 7 13.01 7.10 52.91
N ALA A 8 11.90 7.84 52.83
CA ALA A 8 10.60 7.31 52.45
C ALA A 8 10.61 6.97 50.95
N SER A 9 10.77 5.68 50.64
CA SER A 9 10.62 5.14 49.29
C SER A 9 9.14 5.14 48.92
N CYS A 10 8.69 6.16 48.19
CA CYS A 10 7.35 6.21 47.59
C CYS A 10 7.22 5.11 46.53
N LEU A 11 6.66 3.97 46.93
CA LEU A 11 6.21 2.90 46.05
C LEU A 11 5.00 3.42 45.25
N VAL A 12 5.24 3.95 44.05
CA VAL A 12 4.17 4.30 43.10
C VAL A 12 3.60 3.00 42.53
N LEU A 13 2.52 2.53 43.12
CA LEU A 13 1.66 1.48 42.55
C LEU A 13 1.00 2.04 41.28
N VAL A 14 1.55 1.68 40.12
CA VAL A 14 0.90 1.87 38.82
C VAL A 14 -0.29 0.91 38.75
N LEU A 15 -1.43 1.35 39.28
CA LEU A 15 -2.70 0.64 39.13
C LEU A 15 -3.08 0.63 37.65
N ALA A 16 -3.34 -0.56 37.10
CA ALA A 16 -3.84 -0.72 35.75
C ALA A 16 -5.17 0.04 35.62
N SER A 17 -5.21 1.06 34.73
CA SER A 17 -6.40 1.87 34.50
C SER A 17 -7.57 0.99 34.01
N PRO A 18 -8.79 1.13 34.57
CA PRO A 18 -9.99 0.37 34.18
C PRO A 18 -10.60 0.80 32.83
N ALA A 19 -9.79 1.37 31.94
CA ALA A 19 -10.24 1.92 30.66
C ALA A 19 -10.70 0.88 29.63
N ASP A 20 -10.42 -0.41 29.86
CA ASP A 20 -10.84 -1.51 28.98
C ASP A 20 -12.36 -1.82 29.04
N ALA A 21 -13.09 -1.25 30.01
CA ALA A 21 -14.50 -1.60 30.24
C ALA A 21 -15.52 -0.77 29.42
N ALA A 22 -15.12 0.37 28.84
CA ALA A 22 -16.05 1.31 28.21
C ALA A 22 -16.29 1.06 26.72
N LEU A 23 -15.43 0.31 26.02
CA LEU A 23 -15.73 -0.17 24.67
C LEU A 23 -16.55 -1.45 24.76
N LYS A 24 -17.83 -1.34 25.16
CA LYS A 24 -18.76 -2.48 25.14
C LYS A 24 -18.99 -3.00 23.70
N ASP A 25 -18.77 -2.15 22.70
CA ASP A 25 -18.82 -2.51 21.28
C ASP A 25 -17.59 -3.33 20.88
N LYS A 26 -17.81 -4.48 20.24
CA LYS A 26 -16.75 -5.38 19.79
C LYS A 26 -16.15 -4.88 18.48
N LYS A 27 -15.67 -3.63 18.47
CA LYS A 27 -14.98 -3.07 17.30
C LYS A 27 -13.73 -3.89 17.06
N THR A 28 -13.73 -4.56 15.92
CA THR A 28 -12.64 -5.45 15.53
C THR A 28 -11.90 -4.80 14.39
N LEU A 29 -10.64 -4.44 14.62
CA LEU A 29 -9.76 -4.00 13.55
C LEU A 29 -9.11 -5.23 12.92
N VAL A 30 -9.29 -5.38 11.61
CA VAL A 30 -8.58 -6.36 10.79
C VAL A 30 -7.50 -5.60 10.03
N ILE A 31 -6.25 -5.96 10.28
CA ILE A 31 -5.12 -5.48 9.51
C ILE A 31 -4.82 -6.52 8.43
N GLU A 32 -4.90 -6.11 7.18
CA GLU A 32 -4.51 -6.92 6.03
C GLU A 32 -3.40 -6.23 5.26
N GLY A 33 -2.71 -7.01 4.43
CA GLY A 33 -1.95 -6.44 3.34
C GLY A 33 -0.91 -7.40 2.84
N ARG A 34 0.16 -6.86 2.26
CA ARG A 34 1.13 -7.64 1.49
C ARG A 34 2.57 -7.34 1.86
N THR A 35 3.38 -8.38 1.87
CA THR A 35 4.84 -8.30 1.87
C THR A 35 5.31 -8.36 0.41
N ILE A 36 5.94 -7.28 -0.05
CA ILE A 36 6.39 -7.10 -1.43
C ILE A 36 7.84 -6.64 -1.47
N ASP A 37 8.55 -6.84 -2.58
CA ASP A 37 9.86 -6.23 -2.81
C ASP A 37 9.73 -4.79 -3.35
N ALA A 38 10.85 -4.19 -3.74
CA ALA A 38 10.90 -2.82 -4.27
C ALA A 38 10.19 -2.70 -5.63
N GLU A 39 10.16 -3.78 -6.41
CA GLU A 39 9.51 -3.90 -7.71
C GLU A 39 8.01 -4.23 -7.59
N GLY A 40 7.54 -4.58 -6.38
CA GLY A 40 6.15 -4.91 -6.08
C GLY A 40 5.79 -6.38 -6.25
N PHE A 41 6.78 -7.27 -6.42
CA PHE A 41 6.55 -8.71 -6.41
C PHE A 41 6.33 -9.24 -5.00
N PRO A 42 5.45 -10.22 -4.82
CA PRO A 42 5.15 -10.78 -3.50
C PRO A 42 6.34 -11.54 -2.92
N ILE A 43 6.59 -11.30 -1.62
CA ILE A 43 7.56 -12.02 -0.82
C ILE A 43 6.80 -13.00 0.08
N PRO A 44 6.85 -14.32 -0.18
CA PRO A 44 6.11 -15.31 0.59
C PRO A 44 6.84 -15.70 1.88
N LYS A 45 6.12 -16.36 2.80
CA LYS A 45 6.68 -16.90 4.04
C LYS A 45 7.39 -15.84 4.90
N VAL A 46 6.82 -14.64 4.96
CA VAL A 46 7.25 -13.56 5.85
C VAL A 46 6.42 -13.63 7.12
N ARG A 47 7.08 -13.60 8.28
CA ARG A 47 6.38 -13.57 9.56
C ARG A 47 5.95 -12.14 9.84
N VAL A 48 4.65 -11.91 9.95
CA VAL A 48 4.10 -10.61 10.37
C VAL A 48 3.61 -10.73 11.80
N ALA A 49 4.20 -9.96 12.70
CA ALA A 49 3.94 -9.99 14.13
C ALA A 49 3.31 -8.69 14.63
N LEU A 50 2.29 -8.83 15.46
CA LEU A 50 1.75 -7.78 16.33
C LEU A 50 2.54 -7.79 17.64
N GLU A 51 3.22 -6.70 17.90
CA GLU A 51 3.83 -6.35 19.17
C GLU A 51 2.87 -5.45 19.96
N GLY A 52 2.68 -5.75 21.24
CA GLY A 52 1.75 -5.03 22.10
C GLY A 52 1.37 -5.87 23.32
N PRO A 53 0.29 -5.51 24.03
CA PRO A 53 -0.18 -6.27 25.19
C PRO A 53 -0.52 -7.72 24.85
N ARG A 54 -1.01 -7.96 23.62
CA ARG A 54 -1.32 -9.28 23.09
C ARG A 54 -0.49 -9.54 21.85
N ARG A 55 0.57 -10.34 22.01
CA ARG A 55 1.41 -10.76 20.89
C ARG A 55 0.66 -11.77 20.02
N ARG A 56 0.68 -11.55 18.71
CA ARG A 56 0.16 -12.49 17.69
C ARG A 56 1.07 -12.44 16.48
N SER A 57 1.18 -13.53 15.74
CA SER A 57 1.89 -13.51 14.47
C SER A 57 1.21 -14.40 13.45
N VAL A 58 1.33 -14.04 12.19
CA VAL A 58 0.86 -14.83 11.04
C VAL A 58 1.99 -14.94 10.03
N MET A 59 1.97 -15.99 9.22
CA MET A 59 2.88 -16.16 8.10
C MET A 59 2.20 -15.70 6.81
N SER A 60 2.89 -14.89 5.99
CA SER A 60 2.36 -14.50 4.69
C SER A 60 2.26 -15.70 3.74
N ASN A 61 1.22 -15.73 2.91
CA ASN A 61 0.99 -16.79 1.94
C ASN A 61 1.90 -16.68 0.70
N VAL A 62 1.65 -17.49 -0.33
CA VAL A 62 2.43 -17.47 -1.59
C VAL A 62 2.33 -16.14 -2.35
N ASP A 63 1.24 -15.39 -2.16
CA ASP A 63 1.01 -14.07 -2.76
C ASP A 63 1.50 -12.91 -1.87
N GLY A 64 2.23 -13.24 -0.80
CA GLY A 64 2.72 -12.31 0.22
C GLY A 64 1.60 -11.72 1.09
N GLN A 65 0.37 -12.24 1.02
CA GLN A 65 -0.77 -11.70 1.76
C GLN A 65 -0.80 -12.18 3.21
N TYR A 66 -1.27 -11.32 4.11
CA TYR A 66 -1.51 -11.64 5.51
C TYR A 66 -2.76 -10.94 6.05
N SER A 67 -3.35 -11.48 7.13
CA SER A 67 -4.51 -10.90 7.83
C SER A 67 -4.40 -11.16 9.33
N LEU A 68 -4.58 -10.11 10.14
CA LEU A 68 -4.44 -10.14 11.61
C LEU A 68 -5.58 -9.35 12.25
N ARG A 69 -6.15 -9.90 13.33
CA ARG A 69 -7.17 -9.21 14.14
C ARG A 69 -6.57 -8.66 15.42
N THR A 70 -6.81 -7.39 15.71
CA THR A 70 -6.14 -6.68 16.80
C THR A 70 -7.05 -5.71 17.56
N PRO A 71 -6.81 -5.52 18.87
CA PRO A 71 -7.36 -4.39 19.62
C PRO A 71 -6.52 -3.09 19.42
N LEU A 72 -6.97 -2.01 20.06
CA LEU A 72 -6.73 -0.58 19.80
C LEU A 72 -5.27 -0.05 19.87
N ARG A 73 -4.29 -0.81 20.37
CA ARG A 73 -2.88 -0.37 20.48
C ARG A 73 -1.91 -1.49 20.09
N LEU A 74 -1.07 -1.22 19.10
CA LEU A 74 -0.14 -2.21 18.53
C LEU A 74 1.05 -1.56 17.83
N ALA A 75 2.10 -2.35 17.69
CA ALA A 75 3.10 -2.20 16.66
C ALA A 75 3.09 -3.43 15.74
N LEU A 76 3.24 -3.24 14.44
CA LEU A 76 3.29 -4.31 13.44
C LEU A 76 4.69 -4.38 12.85
N VAL A 77 5.25 -5.58 12.79
CA VAL A 77 6.60 -5.85 12.29
C VAL A 77 6.55 -7.02 11.31
N ALA A 78 7.36 -6.97 10.26
CA ALA A 78 7.57 -8.07 9.31
C ALA A 78 9.01 -8.56 9.39
N GLU A 79 9.18 -9.88 9.51
CA GLU A 79 10.47 -10.53 9.72
C GLU A 79 10.66 -11.68 8.71
N ARG A 80 11.83 -11.69 8.04
CA ARG A 80 12.32 -12.84 7.25
C ARG A 80 13.84 -12.80 7.22
N ARG A 81 14.48 -13.97 7.34
CA ARG A 81 15.94 -14.07 7.38
C ARG A 81 16.55 -13.53 6.08
N GLY A 82 17.46 -12.57 6.21
CA GLY A 82 18.18 -11.97 5.09
C GLY A 82 17.44 -10.82 4.39
N GLU A 83 16.26 -10.44 4.89
CA GLU A 83 15.49 -9.32 4.37
C GLU A 83 15.21 -8.29 5.48
N ARG A 84 15.18 -7.02 5.08
CA ARG A 84 14.77 -5.89 5.89
C ARG A 84 13.45 -5.37 5.35
N PHE A 85 12.43 -5.30 6.20
CA PHE A 85 11.13 -4.76 5.85
C PHE A 85 10.96 -3.33 6.33
N THR A 86 10.30 -2.52 5.51
CA THR A 86 9.88 -1.16 5.83
C THR A 86 8.45 -0.92 5.37
N ILE A 87 7.69 -0.08 6.05
CA ILE A 87 6.40 0.41 5.56
C ILE A 87 6.62 1.56 4.55
N PRO A 88 5.60 1.93 3.76
CA PRO A 88 5.60 3.19 3.03
C PRO A 88 5.91 4.36 3.99
N GLY A 89 7.02 5.05 3.76
CA GLY A 89 7.56 6.05 4.71
C GLY A 89 8.95 5.70 5.24
N GLY A 90 9.39 4.44 5.11
CA GLY A 90 10.75 4.00 5.43
C GLY A 90 10.95 3.50 6.85
N ASP A 91 9.95 3.66 7.72
CA ASP A 91 9.97 3.06 9.05
C ASP A 91 9.90 1.53 8.97
N ARG A 92 10.51 0.83 9.94
CA ARG A 92 10.53 -0.65 9.96
C ARG A 92 9.30 -1.27 10.59
N ARG A 93 8.62 -0.49 11.43
CA ARG A 93 7.47 -0.91 12.22
C ARG A 93 6.34 0.06 11.94
N LEU A 94 5.12 -0.44 11.84
CA LEU A 94 3.93 0.41 11.91
C LEU A 94 3.52 0.51 13.37
N GLY A 95 3.46 1.71 13.93
CA GLY A 95 2.81 1.95 15.22
C GLY A 95 1.39 2.43 15.02
N LEU A 96 0.45 1.95 15.83
CA LEU A 96 -0.92 2.42 15.83
C LEU A 96 -1.45 2.48 17.27
N GLU A 97 -1.93 3.65 17.66
CA GLU A 97 -2.69 3.88 18.89
C GLU A 97 -4.04 4.48 18.53
N ILE A 98 -5.11 3.90 19.07
CA ILE A 98 -6.46 4.42 18.92
C ILE A 98 -7.01 4.69 20.31
N GLY A 99 -7.58 5.87 20.49
CA GLY A 99 -8.27 6.26 21.70
C GLY A 99 -9.55 7.01 21.38
N LEU A 100 -10.40 7.11 22.39
CA LEU A 100 -11.61 7.89 22.33
C LEU A 100 -11.43 9.09 23.26
N GLU A 101 -11.96 10.24 22.88
CA GLU A 101 -11.94 11.44 23.69
C GLU A 101 -13.37 11.98 23.78
N ALA A 102 -13.88 12.17 24.99
CA ALA A 102 -15.14 12.88 25.21
C ALA A 102 -14.91 14.39 25.02
N VAL A 103 -15.81 15.06 24.31
CA VAL A 103 -15.73 16.51 24.05
C VAL A 103 -16.95 17.19 24.65
N GLY A 104 -16.95 17.34 25.97
CA GLY A 104 -18.06 17.99 26.69
C GLY A 104 -19.41 17.32 26.40
N SER A 105 -20.37 18.11 25.91
CA SER A 105 -21.72 17.66 25.50
C SER A 105 -21.82 17.21 24.04
N GLU A 106 -20.75 17.34 23.25
CA GLU A 106 -20.72 16.90 21.86
C GLU A 106 -20.51 15.38 21.78
N PRO A 107 -20.94 14.72 20.69
CA PRO A 107 -20.53 13.36 20.42
C PRO A 107 -19.00 13.26 20.54
N GLY A 108 -18.52 12.21 21.21
CA GLY A 108 -17.09 12.02 21.41
C GLY A 108 -16.34 11.96 20.08
N ARG A 109 -15.02 12.02 20.14
CA ARG A 109 -14.14 11.86 18.97
C ARG A 109 -13.27 10.63 19.12
N CYS A 110 -13.08 9.89 18.03
CA CYS A 110 -12.01 8.93 17.92
C CYS A 110 -10.73 9.65 17.52
N VAL A 111 -9.62 9.39 18.22
CA VAL A 111 -8.28 9.88 17.89
C VAL A 111 -7.39 8.69 17.61
N ALA A 112 -6.86 8.60 16.40
CA ALA A 112 -5.89 7.60 16.01
C ALA A 112 -4.52 8.25 15.77
N ARG A 113 -3.46 7.67 16.32
CA ARG A 113 -2.08 8.09 16.14
C ARG A 113 -1.28 6.96 15.48
N SER A 114 -0.50 7.29 14.47
CA SER A 114 0.28 6.33 13.69
C SER A 114 1.56 6.98 13.18
N ASN A 115 2.54 6.20 12.75
CA ASN A 115 3.64 6.72 11.92
C ASN A 115 3.29 6.72 10.42
N ASP A 116 2.12 6.19 10.05
CA ASP A 116 1.53 6.27 8.70
C ASP A 116 0.17 7.00 8.76
N GLU A 117 0.04 8.08 7.98
CA GLU A 117 -1.15 8.94 7.94
C GLU A 117 -2.40 8.19 7.48
N ARG A 118 -2.26 7.29 6.51
CA ARG A 118 -3.37 6.54 5.89
C ARG A 118 -3.93 5.53 6.88
N VAL A 119 -3.04 4.91 7.66
CA VAL A 119 -3.40 4.00 8.74
C VAL A 119 -4.14 4.76 9.84
N ALA A 120 -3.62 5.91 10.30
CA ALA A 120 -4.31 6.74 11.29
C ALA A 120 -5.71 7.14 10.82
N ALA A 121 -5.82 7.70 9.61
CA ALA A 121 -7.09 8.16 9.06
C ALA A 121 -8.11 7.03 8.89
N SER A 122 -7.67 5.85 8.44
CA SER A 122 -8.56 4.69 8.26
C SER A 122 -9.03 4.13 9.61
N ALA A 123 -8.11 3.98 10.57
CA ALA A 123 -8.43 3.52 11.91
C ALA A 123 -9.42 4.44 12.63
N ALA A 124 -9.20 5.76 12.58
CA ALA A 124 -10.10 6.74 13.18
C ALA A 124 -11.53 6.64 12.61
N ARG A 125 -11.65 6.56 11.27
CA ARG A 125 -12.96 6.42 10.60
C ARG A 125 -13.67 5.13 10.98
N ILE A 126 -12.96 4.00 10.97
CA ILE A 126 -13.54 2.69 11.33
C ILE A 126 -14.11 2.72 12.73
N VAL A 127 -13.33 3.25 13.68
CA VAL A 127 -13.74 3.27 15.10
C VAL A 127 -14.81 4.32 15.36
N ALA A 128 -14.99 5.30 14.48
CA ALA A 128 -16.08 6.26 14.57
C ALA A 128 -17.45 5.73 14.13
N LEU A 129 -17.50 4.64 13.36
CA LEU A 129 -18.75 4.02 12.94
C LEU A 129 -19.49 3.37 14.12
N GLU A 130 -20.82 3.42 14.11
CA GLU A 130 -21.68 2.82 15.14
C GLU A 130 -21.82 1.30 14.96
N GLY A 131 -21.94 0.57 16.08
CA GLY A 131 -22.21 -0.87 16.11
C GLY A 131 -20.97 -1.77 16.07
N ASP A 132 -21.21 -3.08 15.93
CA ASP A 132 -20.20 -4.13 15.81
C ASP A 132 -19.55 -4.10 14.41
N VAL A 133 -18.64 -3.13 14.21
CA VAL A 133 -17.96 -2.95 12.93
C VAL A 133 -16.66 -3.75 12.89
N VAL A 134 -16.49 -4.50 11.81
CA VAL A 134 -15.21 -5.09 11.40
C VAL A 134 -14.58 -4.15 10.38
N GLY A 135 -13.60 -3.37 10.81
CA GLY A 135 -12.93 -2.43 9.93
C GLY A 135 -11.63 -2.98 9.37
N LEU A 136 -11.37 -2.67 8.11
CA LEU A 136 -10.18 -3.11 7.38
C LEU A 136 -9.15 -1.99 7.28
N VAL A 137 -7.93 -2.27 7.73
CA VAL A 137 -6.77 -1.39 7.54
C VAL A 137 -5.73 -2.12 6.70
N VAL A 138 -5.35 -1.52 5.58
CA VAL A 138 -4.37 -2.12 4.65
C VAL A 138 -2.97 -1.59 4.95
N VAL A 139 -2.03 -2.49 5.17
CA VAL A 139 -0.62 -2.21 5.48
C VAL A 139 0.25 -3.05 4.57
N ASN A 140 1.17 -2.44 3.84
CA ASN A 140 2.14 -3.20 3.04
C ASN A 140 3.53 -3.05 3.63
N PHE A 141 4.30 -4.12 3.57
CA PHE A 141 5.72 -4.12 3.91
C PHE A 141 6.54 -4.28 2.63
N ILE A 142 7.53 -3.42 2.45
CA ILE A 142 8.50 -3.43 1.37
C ILE A 142 9.77 -4.06 1.91
N GLY A 143 10.08 -5.26 1.43
CA GLY A 143 11.29 -6.01 1.75
C GLY A 143 12.44 -5.65 0.81
N ALA A 144 13.63 -5.50 1.38
CA ALA A 144 14.88 -5.37 0.63
C ALA A 144 15.93 -6.33 1.20
N PRO A 145 16.88 -6.84 0.39
CA PRO A 145 17.97 -7.67 0.89
C PRO A 145 18.76 -6.93 1.98
N GLY A 146 18.99 -7.60 3.11
CA GLY A 146 19.78 -7.04 4.20
C GLY A 146 19.43 -7.64 5.56
N ALA A 147 20.38 -7.55 6.49
CA ALA A 147 20.11 -7.91 7.87
C ALA A 147 19.16 -6.88 8.52
N GLU A 148 18.23 -7.40 9.31
CA GLU A 148 17.40 -6.59 10.19
C GLU A 148 18.29 -5.93 11.24
N PRO A 149 18.30 -4.60 11.37
CA PRO A 149 19.20 -3.95 12.32
C PRO A 149 18.63 -4.10 13.72
N ALA A 150 19.47 -4.46 14.68
CA ALA A 150 19.08 -4.64 16.07
C ALA A 150 18.49 -3.35 16.65
N GLY A 151 17.22 -3.39 17.03
CA GLY A 151 16.54 -2.25 17.67
C GLY A 151 15.07 -2.53 17.90
N ASN A 152 14.66 -2.52 19.18
CA ASN A 152 13.28 -2.69 19.63
C ASN A 152 12.62 -1.35 20.03
N ALA A 153 13.09 -0.25 19.45
CA ALA A 153 12.52 1.06 19.73
C ALA A 153 11.08 1.13 19.19
N TRP A 154 10.17 1.64 20.02
CA TRP A 154 8.80 1.91 19.61
C TRP A 154 8.78 3.01 18.53
N PRO A 155 8.00 2.86 17.44
CA PRO A 155 7.95 3.87 16.38
C PRO A 155 7.34 5.19 16.90
N ALA A 156 7.85 6.31 16.39
CA ALA A 156 7.31 7.64 16.72
C ALA A 156 5.97 7.85 16.01
N LEU A 157 4.89 8.04 16.76
CA LEU A 157 3.53 8.21 16.22
C LEU A 157 3.30 9.67 15.79
N THR A 158 3.90 10.05 14.66
CA THR A 158 3.93 11.44 14.17
C THR A 158 2.63 11.91 13.52
N GLN A 159 1.80 10.99 13.05
CA GLN A 159 0.55 11.27 12.34
C GLN A 159 -0.63 11.12 13.29
N VAL A 160 -1.57 12.06 13.24
CA VAL A 160 -2.77 12.06 14.06
C VAL A 160 -3.99 12.29 13.17
N ALA A 161 -4.98 11.42 13.29
CA ALA A 161 -6.27 11.57 12.62
C ALA A 161 -7.40 11.55 13.66
N GLN A 162 -8.46 12.29 13.37
CA GLN A 162 -9.64 12.38 14.23
C GLN A 162 -10.90 12.12 13.42
N ALA A 163 -11.89 11.49 14.04
CA ALA A 163 -13.22 11.30 13.47
C ALA A 163 -14.28 11.49 14.56
N ALA A 164 -15.33 12.25 14.26
CA ALA A 164 -16.48 12.40 15.15
C ALA A 164 -17.20 11.05 15.26
N LEU A 165 -17.55 10.65 16.48
CA LEU A 165 -18.32 9.43 16.71
C LEU A 165 -19.78 9.67 16.32
N SER A 166 -20.41 8.67 15.71
CA SER A 166 -21.85 8.73 15.41
C SER A 166 -22.74 8.42 16.62
N PHE A 167 -22.16 8.12 17.79
CA PHE A 167 -22.85 7.67 18.99
C PHE A 167 -22.29 8.37 20.24
N PRO A 168 -23.11 8.58 21.28
CA PRO A 168 -22.66 9.19 22.53
C PRO A 168 -21.75 8.22 23.31
N LEU A 169 -20.69 8.76 23.91
CA LEU A 169 -19.85 8.01 24.84
C LEU A 169 -20.52 7.99 26.22
N SER A 170 -20.96 6.82 26.65
CA SER A 170 -21.49 6.63 28.01
C SER A 170 -20.36 6.22 28.95
N GLY A 171 -19.94 7.13 29.83
CA GLY A 171 -19.00 6.84 30.93
C GLY A 171 -17.66 7.59 30.85
N PRO A 172 -16.81 7.44 31.88
CA PRO A 172 -15.49 8.09 31.92
C PRO A 172 -14.60 7.51 30.82
N VAL A 173 -14.17 8.37 29.90
CA VAL A 173 -13.28 8.00 28.79
C VAL A 173 -11.85 8.33 29.20
N ALA A 174 -10.96 7.34 29.20
CA ALA A 174 -9.53 7.60 29.38
C ALA A 174 -9.00 8.30 28.13
N SER A 175 -8.68 9.57 28.27
CA SER A 175 -7.98 10.32 27.22
C SER A 175 -6.64 9.64 26.95
N LEU A 176 -6.25 9.55 25.67
CA LEU A 176 -4.87 9.19 25.33
C LEU A 176 -3.94 10.16 26.07
N PRO A 177 -2.80 9.68 26.61
CA PRO A 177 -1.80 10.59 27.16
C PRO A 177 -1.49 11.64 26.09
N ALA A 178 -1.42 12.91 26.49
CA ALA A 178 -1.04 13.98 25.58
C ALA A 178 0.25 13.53 24.88
N ALA A 179 0.21 13.40 23.55
CA ALA A 179 1.43 13.14 22.80
C ALA A 179 2.40 14.23 23.23
N GLU A 180 3.54 13.83 23.79
CA GLU A 180 4.57 14.77 24.22
C GLU A 180 4.92 15.58 22.97
N ARG A 181 4.40 16.81 22.92
CA ARG A 181 4.57 17.70 21.77
C ARG A 181 6.07 17.84 21.64
N ALA A 182 6.63 17.30 20.56
CA ALA A 182 8.01 17.52 20.21
C ALA A 182 8.27 19.04 20.35
N PRO A 183 9.30 19.45 21.11
CA PRO A 183 9.53 20.86 21.38
C PRO A 183 9.56 21.59 20.05
N ALA A 184 8.71 22.62 19.94
CA ALA A 184 8.66 23.46 18.76
C ALA A 184 10.09 23.95 18.50
N VAL A 185 10.70 23.48 17.41
CA VAL A 185 12.02 23.92 16.97
C VAL A 185 11.91 25.42 16.78
N THR A 186 12.43 26.16 17.77
CA THR A 186 12.51 27.60 17.71
C THR A 186 13.49 27.89 16.59
N ARG A 187 12.97 28.39 15.47
CA ARG A 187 13.76 28.72 14.28
C ARG A 187 14.71 29.85 14.69
N ALA A 188 15.95 29.50 15.01
CA ALA A 188 17.01 30.46 15.25
C ALA A 188 17.22 31.28 13.96
N ALA A 189 17.33 32.59 14.14
CA ALA A 189 17.55 33.57 13.08
C ALA A 189 18.85 33.27 12.30
N PRO A 190 18.94 33.65 11.01
CA PRO A 190 20.14 33.42 10.22
C PRO A 190 21.28 34.34 10.69
N GLU A 191 22.33 33.74 11.24
CA GLU A 191 23.61 34.41 11.44
C GLU A 191 24.27 34.71 10.08
N LYS A 192 24.81 35.92 9.97
CA LYS A 192 25.52 36.44 8.81
C LYS A 192 26.78 35.60 8.48
N PRO A 193 27.17 35.52 7.19
CA PRO A 193 28.33 34.74 6.79
C PRO A 193 29.64 35.46 7.16
N ALA A 194 30.46 34.80 7.98
CA ALA A 194 31.87 35.17 8.17
C ALA A 194 32.71 34.51 7.07
N ARG A 195 33.44 35.34 6.33
CA ARG A 195 34.52 34.96 5.41
C ARG A 195 35.77 34.55 6.19
N SER A 196 36.40 33.44 5.78
CA SER A 196 37.86 33.24 5.66
C SER A 196 38.10 31.78 5.26
N SER A 197 38.43 31.43 4.00
CA SER A 197 39.77 31.40 3.39
C SER A 197 40.88 30.93 4.32
N TRP A 198 41.44 29.73 4.09
CA TRP A 198 42.88 29.38 4.05
C TRP A 198 43.03 27.93 3.50
N SER A 199 43.51 27.85 2.26
CA SER A 199 44.66 27.05 1.73
C SER A 199 45.01 25.70 2.40
N ILE A 200 44.98 24.55 1.68
CA ILE A 200 46.01 23.97 0.77
C ILE A 200 46.92 22.91 1.43
N LEU A 201 47.00 21.75 0.75
CA LEU A 201 48.00 20.66 0.74
C LEU A 201 48.34 19.88 2.02
N GLY A 202 48.30 18.53 1.89
CA GLY A 202 48.76 17.61 2.94
C GLY A 202 48.61 16.14 2.56
N ASP A 203 49.31 15.74 1.50
CA ASP A 203 49.54 14.39 1.02
C ASP A 203 50.08 13.45 2.14
N ARG A 204 49.51 12.23 2.29
CA ARG A 204 50.22 11.02 2.78
C ARG A 204 49.36 9.77 2.71
N SER A 205 49.77 8.88 1.82
CA SER A 205 49.39 7.47 1.68
C SER A 205 50.16 6.58 2.71
N PRO A 206 50.21 5.24 2.62
CA PRO A 206 49.47 4.29 3.46
C PRO A 206 50.38 3.42 4.40
N ARG A 207 49.78 2.73 5.39
CA ARG A 207 50.40 1.62 6.17
C ARG A 207 49.39 0.47 6.23
N LYS A 208 49.54 -0.66 5.51
CA LYS A 208 50.45 -1.83 5.64
C LYS A 208 50.35 -2.62 6.96
N SER A 209 49.68 -3.77 6.85
CA SER A 209 50.10 -5.14 7.22
C SER A 209 50.55 -5.48 8.65
N ARG A 210 49.90 -6.49 9.26
CA ARG A 210 50.49 -7.75 9.82
C ARG A 210 49.41 -8.53 10.63
N THR A 211 48.98 -9.72 10.20
CA THR A 211 49.50 -11.12 10.44
C THR A 211 49.06 -11.77 11.75
N ASP A 212 48.57 -13.01 11.58
CA ASP A 212 48.62 -14.23 12.42
C ASP A 212 47.20 -14.82 12.53
N GLU A 213 46.81 -15.90 11.86
CA GLU A 213 47.39 -17.25 11.64
C GLU A 213 47.55 -18.09 12.91
N HIS A 214 47.08 -19.35 12.81
CA HIS A 214 47.07 -20.49 13.75
C HIS A 214 45.82 -20.62 14.65
N ARG A 215 45.16 -21.78 14.81
CA ARG A 215 45.43 -23.17 14.39
C ARG A 215 44.23 -24.07 14.79
N ARG A 216 44.12 -25.23 14.11
CA ARG A 216 43.48 -26.51 14.53
C ARG A 216 41.95 -26.47 14.65
N GLY A 217 41.18 -27.41 14.10
CA GLY A 217 41.46 -28.80 13.72
C GLY A 217 40.32 -29.65 14.29
N GLY A 218 39.67 -30.48 13.48
CA GLY A 218 38.54 -31.28 13.96
C GLY A 218 37.78 -32.01 12.87
N SER A 219 38.46 -32.96 12.22
CA SER A 219 37.83 -34.05 11.48
C SER A 219 37.06 -34.95 12.45
N ARG A 220 35.86 -35.38 12.08
CA ARG A 220 35.29 -36.69 12.43
C ARG A 220 34.08 -37.01 11.54
N ASP A 221 34.33 -37.97 10.65
CA ASP A 221 33.38 -38.91 10.05
C ASP A 221 32.58 -39.69 11.11
N SER A 222 31.51 -40.32 10.62
CA SER A 222 30.87 -41.57 11.08
C SER A 222 29.47 -41.37 11.68
N GLY A 223 28.49 -42.09 11.11
CA GLY A 223 27.24 -42.41 11.82
C GLY A 223 25.99 -42.52 10.95
N ALA A 224 26.04 -43.32 9.88
CA ALA A 224 24.85 -43.98 9.38
C ALA A 224 24.55 -45.19 10.28
N GLU A 225 23.38 -45.23 10.90
CA GLU A 225 22.57 -46.42 11.20
C GLU A 225 21.47 -46.02 12.19
N GLY A 226 20.23 -46.05 11.71
CA GLY A 226 19.03 -45.70 12.46
C GLY A 226 17.91 -46.66 12.08
N GLU A 227 18.12 -47.93 12.40
CA GLU A 227 17.15 -49.01 12.30
C GLU A 227 15.95 -48.72 13.24
N ARG A 228 14.75 -48.53 12.68
CA ARG A 228 13.50 -48.67 13.42
C ARG A 228 12.53 -49.59 12.70
N ARG A 229 12.37 -50.75 13.33
CA ARG A 229 11.22 -51.66 13.25
C ARG A 229 9.90 -50.91 13.37
N ALA A 230 8.93 -51.30 12.53
CA ALA A 230 7.60 -51.71 12.99
C ALA A 230 6.94 -52.59 11.93
N ARG A 231 6.69 -53.85 12.32
CA ARG A 231 5.92 -54.85 11.61
C ARG A 231 4.46 -54.81 12.09
N LEU A 232 3.55 -55.06 11.13
CA LEU A 232 2.32 -55.86 11.23
C LEU A 232 1.14 -55.35 12.08
N SER A 233 0.03 -55.06 11.40
CA SER A 233 -1.33 -55.64 11.57
C SER A 233 -2.36 -54.71 10.90
N ALA A 234 -3.51 -55.08 10.35
CA ALA A 234 -4.15 -56.29 9.84
C ALA A 234 -5.59 -55.84 9.46
N GLY A 235 -6.22 -56.48 8.47
CA GLY A 235 -7.67 -56.38 8.17
C GLY A 235 -8.03 -55.33 7.11
N GLY A 236 -8.40 -55.72 5.89
CA GLY A 236 -9.79 -55.96 5.46
C GLY A 236 -10.22 -54.74 4.61
N GLU A 237 -10.72 -54.80 3.38
CA GLU A 237 -11.64 -55.75 2.76
C GLU A 237 -11.42 -55.79 1.24
N SER A 238 -11.75 -56.96 0.72
CA SER A 238 -11.93 -57.32 -0.68
C SER A 238 -13.10 -56.60 -1.35
N GLY A 239 -12.92 -56.13 -2.58
CA GLY A 239 -14.00 -55.65 -3.44
C GLY A 239 -13.51 -55.46 -4.87
N GLY A 240 -13.81 -56.42 -5.74
CA GLY A 240 -13.16 -56.60 -7.04
C GLY A 240 -13.45 -55.54 -8.11
N ARG A 241 -12.53 -55.45 -9.07
CA ARG A 241 -12.87 -55.20 -10.48
C ARG A 241 -11.76 -55.67 -11.42
N ALA A 242 -12.21 -56.27 -12.52
CA ALA A 242 -11.48 -56.94 -13.58
C ALA A 242 -10.54 -55.99 -14.38
N PRO A 243 -9.60 -56.53 -15.18
CA PRO A 243 -8.51 -55.78 -15.80
C PRO A 243 -8.97 -55.15 -17.13
N HIS A 244 -8.51 -53.94 -17.39
CA HIS A 244 -8.45 -53.40 -18.75
C HIS A 244 -6.99 -53.17 -19.11
N ASP A 245 -6.54 -53.97 -20.06
CA ASP A 245 -5.33 -53.76 -20.83
C ASP A 245 -5.42 -52.43 -21.59
N HIS A 246 -4.45 -51.56 -21.37
CA HIS A 246 -4.11 -50.51 -22.35
C HIS A 246 -2.59 -50.42 -22.49
N GLU A 247 -2.14 -51.29 -23.39
CA GLU A 247 -1.19 -51.07 -24.46
C GLU A 247 -0.55 -49.67 -24.51
N ILE A 248 0.77 -49.67 -24.31
CA ILE A 248 1.68 -48.55 -24.55
C ILE A 248 1.86 -48.45 -26.07
N THR A 249 1.21 -47.46 -26.71
CA THR A 249 1.48 -47.13 -28.12
C THR A 249 2.42 -45.94 -28.24
N THR A 250 3.52 -46.24 -28.89
CA THR A 250 4.69 -45.46 -29.26
C THR A 250 4.35 -44.17 -30.02
N ALA A 251 4.99 -43.07 -29.61
CA ALA A 251 4.99 -41.79 -30.31
C ALA A 251 5.73 -41.90 -31.66
N LYS A 252 4.99 -41.88 -32.77
CA LYS A 252 5.54 -41.57 -34.11
C LYS A 252 4.42 -41.10 -35.03
N GLY A 253 4.27 -39.77 -35.19
CA GLY A 253 3.36 -39.21 -36.19
C GLY A 253 2.77 -37.84 -35.82
N GLN A 254 3.60 -36.80 -35.71
CA GLN A 254 3.11 -35.41 -35.67
C GLN A 254 3.94 -34.41 -36.51
N ASP A 255 4.81 -34.89 -37.40
CA ASP A 255 5.64 -34.03 -38.26
C ASP A 255 5.13 -33.88 -39.70
N ALA A 256 4.01 -34.50 -40.08
CA ALA A 256 3.49 -34.44 -41.46
C ALA A 256 2.42 -33.37 -41.72
N ASP A 257 1.73 -32.86 -40.69
CA ASP A 257 0.65 -31.87 -40.87
C ASP A 257 1.11 -30.41 -40.82
N ARG A 258 2.41 -30.16 -40.60
CA ARG A 258 2.97 -28.81 -40.52
C ARG A 258 3.42 -28.23 -41.87
N ALA A 259 3.28 -28.99 -42.96
CA ALA A 259 3.74 -28.60 -44.30
C ALA A 259 2.61 -28.28 -45.31
N ALA A 260 1.33 -28.34 -44.91
CA ALA A 260 0.20 -28.28 -45.85
C ALA A 260 -0.77 -27.07 -45.69
N LEU A 261 -0.39 -26.02 -44.95
CA LEU A 261 -1.21 -24.80 -44.80
C LEU A 261 -0.47 -23.49 -45.13
N ASP A 262 0.57 -23.55 -45.96
CA ASP A 262 1.37 -22.39 -46.39
C ASP A 262 1.23 -22.06 -47.90
N ARG A 263 0.01 -22.19 -48.45
CA ARG A 263 -0.29 -21.79 -49.83
C ARG A 263 -1.75 -21.37 -49.98
N SER A 264 -2.10 -20.18 -49.51
CA SER A 264 -3.24 -19.39 -50.00
C SER A 264 -3.27 -18.01 -49.33
N LEU A 265 -2.37 -17.11 -49.76
CA LEU A 265 -2.55 -15.68 -49.52
C LEU A 265 -2.56 -14.95 -50.87
N PRO A 266 -3.58 -14.12 -51.16
CA PRO A 266 -3.60 -13.27 -52.34
C PRO A 266 -2.52 -12.17 -52.26
N PRO A 267 -2.02 -11.67 -53.40
CA PRO A 267 -1.03 -10.59 -53.41
C PRO A 267 -1.59 -9.30 -52.77
N ALA A 268 -0.74 -8.62 -52.01
CA ALA A 268 -1.08 -7.39 -51.31
C ALA A 268 -1.46 -6.25 -52.29
N PRO A 269 -2.47 -5.41 -51.97
CA PRO A 269 -2.77 -4.23 -52.75
C PRO A 269 -1.64 -3.18 -52.64
N PRO A 270 -1.43 -2.35 -53.67
CA PRO A 270 -0.39 -1.31 -53.66
C PRO A 270 -0.67 -0.26 -52.56
N PRO A 271 0.38 0.36 -51.99
CA PRO A 271 0.23 1.36 -50.93
C PRO A 271 -0.50 2.59 -51.45
N SER A 272 -1.57 2.98 -50.77
CA SER A 272 -2.23 4.27 -51.00
C SER A 272 -1.30 5.43 -50.64
N PRO A 273 -1.31 6.54 -51.40
CA PRO A 273 -0.44 7.68 -51.14
C PRO A 273 -0.75 8.33 -49.79
N SER A 274 0.30 8.67 -49.05
CA SER A 274 0.24 9.40 -47.78
C SER A 274 -0.58 10.69 -47.92
N PRO A 275 -1.49 10.99 -46.97
CA PRO A 275 -2.12 12.30 -46.91
C PRO A 275 -1.09 13.36 -46.53
N THR A 276 -0.96 14.36 -47.40
CA THR A 276 -0.20 15.58 -47.20
C THR A 276 -0.61 16.27 -45.89
N PRO A 277 0.34 16.69 -45.03
CA PRO A 277 -0.01 17.44 -43.82
C PRO A 277 -0.64 18.80 -44.18
N PRO A 278 -1.67 19.26 -43.45
CA PRO A 278 -2.26 20.58 -43.66
C PRO A 278 -1.25 21.68 -43.31
N PRO A 279 -1.29 22.83 -44.00
CA PRO A 279 -0.40 23.96 -43.72
C PRO A 279 -0.65 24.53 -42.31
N PRO A 280 0.37 25.09 -41.65
CA PRO A 280 0.22 25.72 -40.34
C PRO A 280 -0.69 26.96 -40.43
N PRO A 281 -1.44 27.28 -39.36
CA PRO A 281 -2.30 28.46 -39.36
C PRO A 281 -1.46 29.75 -39.43
N SER A 282 -1.81 30.65 -40.35
CA SER A 282 -1.30 32.02 -40.39
C SER A 282 -1.75 32.78 -39.15
N ILE A 283 -0.80 33.14 -38.29
CA ILE A 283 -1.00 34.09 -37.20
C ILE A 283 -1.05 35.48 -37.83
N ILE A 284 -2.25 36.07 -37.90
CA ILE A 284 -2.44 37.49 -38.21
C ILE A 284 -2.10 38.26 -36.93
N PRO A 285 -1.10 39.17 -36.92
CA PRO A 285 -0.86 40.03 -35.78
C PRO A 285 -2.02 41.01 -35.61
N GLU A 286 -2.64 40.97 -34.45
CA GLU A 286 -3.64 41.95 -34.01
C GLU A 286 -2.97 43.34 -33.85
N PRO A 287 -3.54 44.42 -34.39
CA PRO A 287 -2.94 45.75 -34.27
C PRO A 287 -3.08 46.28 -32.83
N PRO A 288 -2.09 47.06 -32.33
CA PRO A 288 -2.12 47.58 -30.97
C PRO A 288 -3.25 48.61 -30.80
N PRO A 289 -4.01 48.58 -29.69
CA PRO A 289 -5.05 49.58 -29.45
C PRO A 289 -4.42 50.94 -29.16
N ALA A 290 -4.92 51.94 -29.88
CA ALA A 290 -4.57 53.33 -29.73
C ALA A 290 -4.84 53.86 -28.31
N SER A 291 -3.83 54.53 -27.76
CA SER A 291 -3.93 55.38 -26.58
C SER A 291 -5.04 56.42 -26.75
N SER A 292 -6.04 56.38 -25.88
CA SER A 292 -6.94 57.51 -25.66
C SER A 292 -7.17 57.75 -24.17
N ARG A 293 -6.98 59.02 -23.80
CA ARG A 293 -7.06 59.60 -22.47
C ARG A 293 -8.51 59.64 -21.94
N ALA A 294 -8.59 59.60 -20.61
CA ALA A 294 -9.60 60.19 -19.73
C ALA A 294 -10.93 59.44 -19.56
N ARG A 295 -11.17 58.90 -18.35
CA ARG A 295 -11.86 59.60 -17.24
C ARG A 295 -11.90 58.64 -16.03
N ALA A 296 -11.68 59.20 -14.85
CA ALA A 296 -11.67 58.48 -13.58
C ALA A 296 -13.06 57.88 -13.28
N LEU A 297 -13.09 56.58 -13.02
CA LEU A 297 -14.23 55.86 -12.44
C LEU A 297 -13.86 55.39 -11.03
N PRO A 298 -14.84 55.25 -10.12
CA PRO A 298 -14.60 55.20 -8.68
C PRO A 298 -13.85 53.93 -8.26
N LEU A 299 -12.96 54.10 -7.28
CA LEU A 299 -12.21 53.03 -6.61
C LEU A 299 -13.18 52.00 -5.98
N VAL A 300 -13.50 50.95 -6.73
CA VAL A 300 -13.97 49.69 -6.16
C VAL A 300 -12.73 48.98 -5.64
N ILE A 301 -12.53 49.01 -4.32
CA ILE A 301 -11.55 48.15 -3.64
C ILE A 301 -12.04 46.71 -3.83
N ARG A 302 -11.61 46.09 -4.94
CA ARG A 302 -11.69 44.63 -5.07
C ARG A 302 -10.62 44.08 -4.14
N ASN A 303 -11.05 43.39 -3.09
CA ASN A 303 -10.17 42.51 -2.33
C ASN A 303 -9.33 41.70 -3.33
N PRO A 304 -8.00 41.63 -3.18
CA PRO A 304 -7.21 40.72 -4.00
C PRO A 304 -7.81 39.33 -3.84
N SER A 305 -8.15 38.70 -4.97
CA SER A 305 -8.58 37.30 -4.99
C SER A 305 -7.59 36.50 -4.14
N PRO A 306 -8.06 35.67 -3.20
CA PRO A 306 -7.15 34.92 -2.35
C PRO A 306 -6.19 34.15 -3.26
N THR A 307 -4.90 34.45 -3.12
CA THR A 307 -3.84 33.68 -3.74
C THR A 307 -4.13 32.24 -3.36
N ARG A 308 -4.43 31.37 -4.35
CA ARG A 308 -4.74 29.95 -4.11
C ARG A 308 -3.63 29.41 -3.22
N SER A 309 -3.95 29.22 -1.94
CA SER A 309 -3.16 28.43 -1.02
C SER A 309 -2.97 27.09 -1.71
N ARG A 310 -1.71 26.75 -1.99
CA ARG A 310 -1.32 25.46 -2.53
C ARG A 310 -2.04 24.40 -1.67
N PRO A 311 -2.91 23.55 -2.24
CA PRO A 311 -3.62 22.57 -1.44
C PRO A 311 -2.57 21.63 -0.85
N ASP A 312 -2.43 21.67 0.47
CA ASP A 312 -1.56 20.78 1.25
C ASP A 312 -2.03 19.32 1.16
N SER A 313 -3.26 19.08 0.68
CA SER A 313 -3.77 17.78 0.28
C SER A 313 -3.61 17.57 -1.23
N CYS A 314 -2.73 16.65 -1.59
CA CYS A 314 -2.58 16.24 -2.98
C CYS A 314 -3.84 15.47 -3.43
N GLU A 315 -4.67 16.08 -4.29
CA GLU A 315 -5.91 15.50 -4.81
C GLU A 315 -5.68 14.85 -6.18
N CYS A 316 -5.69 13.51 -6.27
CA CYS A 316 -5.61 12.81 -7.54
C CYS A 316 -6.99 12.48 -8.08
N ARG A 317 -7.26 12.89 -9.33
CA ARG A 317 -8.48 12.50 -10.04
C ARG A 317 -8.18 11.39 -11.03
N VAL A 318 -8.95 10.32 -10.96
CA VAL A 318 -8.85 9.17 -11.84
C VAL A 318 -10.20 8.98 -12.51
N GLU A 319 -10.23 9.19 -13.82
CA GLU A 319 -11.44 9.04 -14.64
C GLU A 319 -11.01 8.48 -16.00
N GLY A 320 -11.77 7.59 -16.60
CA GLY A 320 -11.33 6.95 -17.83
C GLY A 320 -12.47 6.26 -18.54
N THR A 321 -12.15 5.37 -19.46
CA THR A 321 -13.16 4.58 -20.16
C THR A 321 -12.86 3.09 -20.08
N VAL A 322 -13.92 2.29 -20.11
CA VAL A 322 -13.87 0.83 -20.24
C VAL A 322 -14.62 0.44 -21.51
N GLU A 323 -13.99 -0.37 -22.34
CA GLU A 323 -14.60 -0.91 -23.56
C GLU A 323 -14.27 -2.40 -23.72
N VAL A 324 -15.12 -3.10 -24.49
CA VAL A 324 -14.90 -4.51 -24.84
C VAL A 324 -14.45 -4.57 -26.30
N GLN A 325 -13.26 -5.12 -26.53
CA GLN A 325 -12.78 -5.42 -27.87
C GLN A 325 -13.28 -6.81 -28.26
N THR A 326 -14.34 -6.84 -29.07
CA THR A 326 -14.93 -8.08 -29.58
C THR A 326 -15.37 -7.90 -31.02
N GLY A 327 -15.14 -8.93 -31.86
CA GLY A 327 -15.68 -8.99 -33.22
C GLY A 327 -17.15 -9.39 -33.27
N ALA A 328 -17.72 -9.84 -32.14
CA ALA A 328 -19.11 -10.28 -32.03
C ALA A 328 -19.82 -9.60 -30.84
N PRO A 329 -21.15 -9.44 -30.88
CA PRO A 329 -21.92 -8.94 -29.75
C PRO A 329 -21.65 -9.66 -28.43
N ILE A 330 -21.45 -8.89 -27.36
CA ILE A 330 -21.53 -9.46 -26.00
C ILE A 330 -22.99 -9.87 -25.75
N LYS A 331 -23.18 -11.14 -25.40
CA LYS A 331 -24.51 -11.75 -25.27
C LYS A 331 -25.33 -11.16 -24.12
N ASN A 332 -24.64 -10.75 -23.06
CA ASN A 332 -25.24 -10.20 -21.86
C ASN A 332 -24.62 -8.83 -21.55
N GLN A 333 -25.35 -8.03 -20.79
CA GLN A 333 -24.80 -6.84 -20.14
C GLN A 333 -23.83 -7.28 -19.05
N GLU A 334 -22.61 -6.76 -19.06
CA GLU A 334 -21.54 -7.15 -18.16
C GLU A 334 -21.22 -6.01 -17.20
N ARG A 335 -21.19 -6.29 -15.90
CA ARG A 335 -20.96 -5.27 -14.88
C ARG A 335 -19.53 -5.34 -14.38
N ILE A 336 -18.78 -4.26 -14.56
CA ILE A 336 -17.36 -4.18 -14.21
C ILE A 336 -17.16 -3.17 -13.08
N GLU A 337 -16.58 -3.62 -11.98
CA GLU A 337 -16.09 -2.74 -10.92
C GLU A 337 -14.65 -2.32 -11.26
N VAL A 338 -14.42 -1.00 -11.27
CA VAL A 338 -13.09 -0.39 -11.39
C VAL A 338 -12.74 0.19 -10.04
N SER A 339 -11.59 -0.18 -9.49
CA SER A 339 -11.13 0.28 -8.18
C SER A 339 -9.62 0.52 -8.17
N LEU A 340 -9.11 1.16 -7.12
CA LEU A 340 -7.67 1.20 -6.86
C LEU A 340 -7.25 -0.05 -6.10
N GLN A 341 -6.15 -0.67 -6.51
CA GLN A 341 -5.62 -1.90 -5.89
C GLN A 341 -5.40 -1.76 -4.38
N TRP A 342 -4.90 -0.60 -3.96
CA TRP A 342 -4.62 -0.30 -2.55
C TRP A 342 -5.78 0.36 -1.81
N TYR A 343 -6.80 0.84 -2.53
CA TYR A 343 -7.96 1.52 -1.96
C TYR A 343 -9.25 1.02 -2.63
N PRO A 344 -9.66 -0.24 -2.36
CA PRO A 344 -10.81 -0.85 -3.02
C PRO A 344 -12.14 -0.13 -2.73
N GLN A 345 -12.21 0.65 -1.65
CA GLN A 345 -13.34 1.53 -1.34
C GLN A 345 -13.47 2.71 -2.32
N LEU A 346 -12.38 3.11 -2.99
CA LEU A 346 -12.38 4.10 -4.06
C LEU A 346 -12.66 3.38 -5.38
N ARG A 347 -13.93 3.19 -5.65
CA ARG A 347 -14.43 2.38 -6.77
C ARG A 347 -15.56 3.05 -7.51
N ASP A 348 -15.73 2.62 -8.75
CA ASP A 348 -16.87 2.92 -9.60
C ASP A 348 -17.31 1.64 -10.31
N THR A 349 -18.56 1.58 -10.75
CA THR A 349 -19.13 0.43 -11.44
C THR A 349 -19.68 0.84 -12.78
N VAL A 350 -19.28 0.11 -13.81
CA VAL A 350 -19.61 0.39 -15.19
C VAL A 350 -20.38 -0.79 -15.77
N ASP A 351 -21.54 -0.49 -16.35
CA ASP A 351 -22.30 -1.48 -17.11
C ASP A 351 -21.88 -1.44 -18.57
N LEU A 352 -21.24 -2.52 -19.02
CA LEU A 352 -20.80 -2.73 -20.38
C LEU A 352 -21.88 -3.44 -21.18
N PHE A 353 -22.21 -2.84 -22.31
CA PHE A 353 -22.93 -3.48 -23.41
C PHE A 353 -22.19 -3.12 -24.70
N MET A 354 -22.52 -3.78 -25.82
CA MET A 354 -21.92 -3.44 -27.10
C MET A 354 -21.93 -1.93 -27.39
N GLY A 355 -20.86 -1.42 -28.00
CA GLY A 355 -20.80 -0.05 -28.51
C GLY A 355 -19.73 0.81 -27.83
N SER A 356 -20.04 2.09 -27.66
CA SER A 356 -19.07 3.11 -27.27
C SER A 356 -18.42 2.86 -25.90
N PRO A 357 -17.16 3.30 -25.72
CA PRO A 357 -16.47 3.22 -24.44
C PRO A 357 -17.30 3.85 -23.32
N ARG A 358 -17.37 3.17 -22.17
CA ARG A 358 -18.16 3.60 -21.03
C ARG A 358 -17.28 4.35 -20.04
N PRO A 359 -17.66 5.57 -19.61
CA PRO A 359 -16.85 6.33 -18.67
C PRO A 359 -16.94 5.74 -17.27
N PHE A 360 -15.86 5.90 -16.50
CA PHE A 360 -15.84 5.68 -15.06
C PHE A 360 -15.14 6.86 -14.38
N ARG A 361 -15.48 7.10 -13.11
CA ARG A 361 -14.87 8.14 -12.30
C ARG A 361 -14.72 7.68 -10.85
N LEU A 362 -13.47 7.52 -10.43
CA LEU A 362 -13.20 7.17 -9.04
C LEU A 362 -13.31 8.41 -8.13
N PRO A 363 -13.70 8.23 -6.86
CA PRO A 363 -13.54 9.29 -5.87
C PRO A 363 -12.08 9.76 -5.77
N VAL A 364 -11.86 10.96 -5.23
CA VAL A 364 -10.52 11.55 -5.12
C VAL A 364 -9.57 10.60 -4.40
N ALA A 365 -8.46 10.28 -5.06
CA ALA A 365 -7.48 9.32 -4.60
C ALA A 365 -6.27 10.02 -3.94
N PRO A 366 -5.63 9.39 -2.96
CA PRO A 366 -4.40 9.92 -2.38
C PRO A 366 -3.25 9.84 -3.38
N CYS A 367 -2.29 10.75 -3.25
CA CYS A 367 -1.12 10.78 -4.12
C CYS A 367 -0.10 9.66 -3.84
N GLY A 368 0.77 9.41 -4.81
CA GLY A 368 1.75 8.34 -4.79
C GLY A 368 1.52 7.29 -5.87
N PRO A 369 2.22 6.14 -5.81
CA PRO A 369 2.00 5.04 -6.74
C PRO A 369 0.58 4.49 -6.58
N GLN A 370 -0.13 4.37 -7.70
CA GLN A 370 -1.49 3.85 -7.82
C GLN A 370 -1.55 2.76 -8.90
N ARG A 371 -2.48 1.83 -8.77
CA ARG A 371 -2.70 0.76 -9.75
C ARG A 371 -4.18 0.45 -9.80
N LEU A 372 -4.70 0.29 -11.01
CA LEU A 372 -6.10 -0.09 -11.20
C LEU A 372 -6.29 -1.58 -10.92
N ARG A 373 -7.44 -1.90 -10.35
CA ARG A 373 -7.95 -3.25 -10.16
C ARG A 373 -9.34 -3.33 -10.78
N LEU A 374 -9.50 -4.28 -11.68
CA LEU A 374 -10.78 -4.56 -12.33
C LEU A 374 -11.37 -5.85 -11.77
N ARG A 375 -12.67 -5.86 -11.53
CA ARG A 375 -13.41 -7.05 -11.11
C ARG A 375 -14.70 -7.15 -11.92
N VAL A 376 -14.87 -8.26 -12.63
CA VAL A 376 -16.13 -8.60 -13.28
C VAL A 376 -17.10 -9.06 -12.19
N LEU A 377 -18.26 -8.41 -12.09
CA LEU A 377 -19.31 -8.75 -11.12
C LEU A 377 -20.36 -9.71 -11.71
N THR A 378 -20.36 -9.86 -13.02
CA THR A 378 -21.17 -10.80 -13.80
C THR A 378 -20.38 -12.07 -14.15
N SER A 379 -21.00 -13.01 -14.87
CA SER A 379 -20.40 -14.32 -15.19
C SER A 379 -19.38 -14.28 -16.33
N GLY A 380 -19.28 -13.17 -17.07
CA GLY A 380 -18.32 -13.01 -18.17
C GLY A 380 -16.87 -13.16 -17.72
N ARG A 381 -16.02 -13.65 -18.64
CA ARG A 381 -14.59 -13.77 -18.43
C ARG A 381 -13.86 -12.89 -19.44
N PHE A 382 -13.00 -12.01 -18.93
CA PHE A 382 -12.29 -11.03 -19.73
C PHE A 382 -10.82 -10.97 -19.34
N ASP A 383 -9.96 -10.76 -20.33
CA ASP A 383 -8.58 -10.33 -20.16
C ASP A 383 -8.45 -8.83 -20.38
N VAL A 384 -7.56 -8.20 -19.62
CA VAL A 384 -7.26 -6.78 -19.77
C VAL A 384 -6.11 -6.63 -20.76
N SER A 385 -6.38 -6.12 -21.97
CA SER A 385 -5.33 -5.92 -23.00
C SER A 385 -4.63 -4.56 -22.88
N SER A 386 -5.26 -3.58 -22.21
CA SER A 386 -4.71 -2.25 -22.05
C SER A 386 -3.51 -2.21 -21.10
N ARG A 387 -2.32 -1.91 -21.63
CA ARG A 387 -1.07 -1.76 -20.85
C ARG A 387 -1.21 -0.72 -19.73
N GLN A 388 -1.93 0.38 -19.96
CA GLN A 388 -2.14 1.44 -18.96
C GLN A 388 -2.92 0.98 -17.73
N ALA A 389 -3.87 0.06 -17.90
CA ALA A 389 -4.62 -0.49 -16.77
C ALA A 389 -3.82 -1.53 -15.98
N MET A 390 -2.94 -2.26 -16.67
CA MET A 390 -2.08 -3.26 -16.03
C MET A 390 -0.85 -2.64 -15.35
N ALA A 391 -0.34 -1.53 -15.86
CA ALA A 391 0.79 -0.82 -15.30
C ALA A 391 0.38 -0.02 -14.05
N GLY A 392 1.30 0.08 -13.08
CA GLY A 392 1.19 1.10 -12.05
C GLY A 392 1.37 2.50 -12.66
N PHE A 393 0.71 3.48 -12.08
CA PHE A 393 0.86 4.90 -12.40
C PHE A 393 1.20 5.67 -11.13
N ARG A 394 1.64 6.93 -11.25
CA ARG A 394 1.93 7.78 -10.09
C ARG A 394 0.99 8.98 -10.10
N CYS A 395 0.19 9.09 -9.05
CA CYS A 395 -0.65 10.25 -8.77
C CYS A 395 0.20 11.37 -8.16
N ASP A 396 0.33 12.48 -8.88
CA ASP A 396 1.09 13.67 -8.45
C ASP A 396 0.19 14.86 -8.05
N GLY A 397 -1.15 14.69 -8.13
CA GLY A 397 -2.15 15.70 -7.80
C GLY A 397 -2.24 16.87 -8.78
N SER A 398 -1.41 16.89 -9.82
CA SER A 398 -1.38 17.96 -10.83
C SER A 398 -2.18 17.60 -12.08
N ARG A 399 -2.33 16.30 -12.35
CA ARG A 399 -2.96 15.78 -13.57
C ARG A 399 -4.04 14.78 -13.25
N VAL A 400 -5.08 14.81 -14.06
CA VAL A 400 -6.09 13.75 -14.10
C VAL A 400 -5.46 12.55 -14.81
N PHE A 401 -5.49 11.38 -14.18
CA PHE A 401 -5.09 10.14 -14.84
C PHE A 401 -6.27 9.60 -15.64
N GLN A 402 -6.11 9.56 -16.98
CA GLN A 402 -7.17 9.18 -17.92
C GLN A 402 -6.85 7.92 -18.73
N PRO A 403 -6.99 6.71 -18.14
CA PRO A 403 -6.70 5.47 -18.82
C PRO A 403 -7.85 5.03 -19.73
N ARG A 404 -7.49 4.41 -20.86
CA ARG A 404 -8.41 3.65 -21.71
C ARG A 404 -8.24 2.15 -21.41
N ILE A 405 -9.27 1.55 -20.82
CA ILE A 405 -9.27 0.15 -20.41
C ILE A 405 -9.96 -0.69 -21.49
N VAL A 406 -9.24 -1.68 -22.02
CA VAL A 406 -9.74 -2.56 -23.08
C VAL A 406 -9.83 -3.98 -22.53
N LEU A 407 -11.04 -4.53 -22.57
CA LEU A 407 -11.35 -5.90 -22.15
C LEU A 407 -11.51 -6.78 -23.38
N VAL A 408 -10.84 -7.92 -23.41
CA VAL A 408 -10.95 -8.94 -24.46
C VAL A 408 -11.67 -10.15 -23.87
N PRO A 409 -12.80 -10.60 -24.44
CA PRO A 409 -13.45 -11.82 -23.99
C PRO A 409 -12.50 -13.02 -24.08
N ARG A 410 -12.54 -13.90 -23.08
CA ARG A 410 -11.77 -15.16 -23.09
C ARG A 410 -12.45 -16.26 -23.88
#